data_AF-A0A8S3DHX6-F1
#
_entry.id   AF-A0A8S3DHX6-F1
#
_cell.length_a   1.000
_cell.length_b   1.000
_cell.length_c   1.000
_cell.angle_alpha   90.00
_cell.angle_beta   90.00
_cell.angle_gamma   90.00
#
_symmetry.space_group_name_H-M   'P 1'
#
loop_
_entity.id
_entity.type
_entity.pdbx_description
1 polymer ?
#
loop_
_entity_poly.entity_id
_entity_poly.type
_entity_poly.pdbx_seq_one_letter_code
_entity_poly.pdbx_strand_id
1 'polypeptide(L)' 'MDEQRNLYVGDSVKQEVRRYRFGENNGTLVAGGNGQGDGLNQLNGPTFLFVD' A
#
# COMPACT_ATOMS: atom_id res chain seq x y z
N MET A 1 -7.70 7.79 -3.67
CA MET A 1 -7.25 7.85 -5.08
C MET A 1 -6.61 9.22 -5.25
N ASP A 2 -5.46 9.31 -5.91
CA ASP A 2 -4.76 10.60 -6.08
C ASP A 2 -5.24 11.38 -7.34
N GLU A 3 -4.67 12.57 -7.56
CA GLU A 3 -4.95 13.40 -8.74
C GLU A 3 -4.67 12.70 -10.08
N GLN A 4 -3.74 11.73 -10.08
CA GLN A 4 -3.39 10.90 -11.25
C GLN A 4 -4.29 9.67 -11.39
N ARG A 5 -5.35 9.57 -10.58
CA ARG A 5 -6.31 8.46 -10.53
C ARG A 5 -5.69 7.12 -10.16
N ASN A 6 -4.60 7.13 -9.38
CA ASN A 6 -4.03 5.90 -8.85
C ASN A 6 -4.85 5.39 -7.66
N LEU A 7 -5.11 4.08 -7.63
CA LEU A 7 -5.72 3.40 -6.50
C LEU A 7 -4.64 2.91 -5.54
N TYR A 8 -4.82 3.17 -4.24
CA TYR A 8 -3.94 2.68 -3.19
C TYR A 8 -4.70 1.63 -2.38
N VAL A 9 -4.10 0.47 -2.19
CA VAL A 9 -4.69 -0.67 -1.49
C VAL A 9 -3.75 -1.11 -0.40
N GLY A 10 -4.26 -1.17 0.83
CA GLY A 10 -3.57 -1.76 1.98
C GLY A 10 -3.94 -3.23 2.08
N ASP A 11 -2.94 -4.09 2.15
CA ASP A 11 -3.11 -5.52 2.43
C ASP A 11 -2.58 -5.77 3.83
N SER A 12 -3.50 -5.95 4.79
CA SER A 12 -3.17 -6.18 6.19
C SER A 12 -2.63 -7.58 6.46
N VAL A 13 -2.80 -8.53 5.53
CA VAL A 13 -2.23 -9.89 5.67
C VAL A 13 -0.77 -9.87 5.25
N LYS A 14 -0.48 -9.19 4.14
CA LYS A 14 0.88 -9.05 3.61
C LYS A 14 1.68 -7.90 4.21
N GLN A 15 1.02 -7.04 4.98
CA GLN A 15 1.64 -5.87 5.62
C GLN A 15 2.29 -4.95 4.58
N GLU A 16 1.53 -4.65 3.53
CA GLU A 16 1.98 -3.83 2.41
C GLU A 16 0.93 -2.83 1.95
N VAL A 17 1.38 -1.75 1.31
CA VAL A 17 0.53 -0.83 0.54
C VAL A 17 1.00 -0.85 -0.90
N ARG A 18 0.06 -1.08 -1.83
CA ARG A 18 0.30 -1.07 -3.27
C ARG A 18 -0.45 0.07 -3.94
N ARG A 19 0.19 0.65 -4.95
CA ARG A 19 -0.41 1.62 -5.87
C ARG A 19 -0.70 0.94 -7.21
N TYR A 20 -1.90 1.14 -7.73
CA TYR A 20 -2.34 0.64 -9.04
C TYR A 20 -2.68 1.81 -9.96
N ARG A 21 -2.02 1.85 -11.12
CA ARG A 21 -2.44 2.67 -12.26
C ARG A 21 -3.57 1.99 -13.02
N PHE A 22 -4.32 2.77 -13.79
CA PHE A 22 -5.32 2.21 -14.69
C PHE A 22 -4.66 1.20 -15.66
N GLY A 23 -5.16 -0.04 -15.66
CA GLY A 23 -4.63 -1.14 -16.48
C GLY A 23 -3.45 -1.91 -15.87
N GLU A 24 -2.98 -1.56 -14.67
CA GLU A 24 -1.91 -2.29 -13.97
C GLU A 24 -2.49 -3.45 -13.15
N ASN A 25 -1.96 -4.67 -13.34
CA ASN A 25 -2.46 -5.87 -12.65
C ASN A 25 -1.70 -6.20 -11.35
N ASN A 26 -0.40 -5.87 -11.28
CA ASN A 26 0.45 -6.34 -10.17
C ASN A 26 0.64 -5.29 -9.06
N GLY A 27 0.37 -4.02 -9.35
CA GLY A 27 0.54 -2.91 -8.41
C GLY A 27 2.01 -2.69 -8.01
N THR A 28 2.38 -1.42 -7.85
CA THR A 28 3.70 -1.04 -7.33
C THR A 28 3.67 -1.05 -5.81
N LEU A 29 4.59 -1.78 -5.15
CA LEU A 29 4.78 -1.69 -3.70
C LEU A 29 5.31 -0.30 -3.35
N VAL A 30 4.59 0.44 -2.50
CA VAL A 30 4.96 1.81 -2.10
C VAL A 30 5.29 1.94 -0.62
N ALA A 31 4.85 1.00 0.22
CA ALA A 31 5.23 0.90 1.62
C ALA A 31 5.07 -0.53 2.15
N GLY A 32 5.86 -0.90 3.17
CA GLY A 32 5.79 -2.22 3.81
C GLY A 32 6.44 -3.35 3.02
N GLY A 33 5.87 -4.56 3.11
CA GLY A 33 6.40 -5.77 2.47
C GLY A 33 7.49 -6.51 3.26
N ASN A 34 7.82 -6.04 4.47
CA ASN A 34 8.83 -6.64 5.35
C ASN A 34 8.22 -7.33 6.59
N GLY A 35 6.96 -7.77 6.47
CA GLY A 35 6.20 -8.35 7.57
C GLY A 35 5.70 -7.34 8.59
N GLN A 36 5.02 -7.85 9.62
CA GLN A 36 4.42 -7.04 10.67
C GLN A 36 5.49 -6.53 11.63
N GLY A 37 5.47 -5.25 11.98
CA GLY A 37 6.34 -4.70 13.03
C GLY A 37 6.46 -3.19 13.02
N ASP A 38 7.33 -2.68 13.90
CA ASP A 38 7.55 -1.25 14.15
C ASP A 38 8.86 -0.73 13.52
N GLY A 39 9.52 -1.54 12.69
CA GLY A 39 10.70 -1.12 11.93
C GLY A 39 10.34 -0.11 10.84
N LEU A 40 11.33 0.67 10.40
CA LEU A 40 11.15 1.77 9.43
C LEU A 40 10.44 1.37 8.11
N ASN A 41 10.58 0.10 7.69
CA ASN A 41 9.98 -0.43 6.46
C ASN A 41 8.94 -1.53 6.73
N GLN A 42 8.43 -1.64 7.96
CA GLN A 42 7.38 -2.57 8.35
C GLN A 42 6.07 -1.83 8.56
N LEU A 43 4.97 -2.54 8.37
CA LEU A 43 3.62 -2.04 8.66
C LEU A 43 2.97 -2.94 9.70
N ASN A 44 1.94 -2.44 10.37
CA ASN A 44 1.20 -3.22 11.37
C ASN A 44 -0.31 -3.02 11.19
N GLY A 45 -0.89 -3.79 10.27
CA GLY A 45 -2.30 -3.77 9.95
C GLY A 45 -2.76 -2.49 9.22
N PRO A 46 -2.21 -2.16 8.04
CA PRO A 46 -2.68 -1.02 7.25
C PRO A 46 -4.15 -1.23 6.83
N THR A 47 -5.05 -0.38 7.32
CA THR A 47 -6.51 -0.50 7.08
C THR A 47 -7.15 0.79 6.55
N PHE A 48 -6.71 1.95 7.05
CA PHE A 48 -7.21 3.25 6.62
C PHE A 48 -6.12 4.01 5.87
N LEU A 49 -6.33 4.17 4.56
CA LEU A 49 -5.43 4.92 3.69
C LEU A 49 -6.10 6.24 3.30
N PHE A 50 -5.41 7.35 3.58
CA PHE A 50 -5.77 8.68 3.12
C PHE A 50 -4.65 9.20 2.22
N VAL A 51 -5.03 9.88 1.14
CA VAL A 51 -4.11 10.53 0.22
C VAL A 51 -4.58 11.98 0.14
N ASP A 52 -3.68 12.91 0.47
CA ASP A 52 -3.91 14.37 0.42
C ASP A 52 -3.77 14.90 -1.01
#